data_AF-A0A432S9G3-F1
#
_entry.id   AF-A0A432S9G3-F1
#
_cell.length_a   1.000
_cell.length_b   1.000
_cell.length_c   1.000
_cell.angle_alpha   90.00
_cell.angle_beta   90.00
_cell.angle_gamma   90.00
#
_symmetry.space_group_name_H-M   'P 1'
#
loop_
_entity.id
_entity.type
_entity.pdbx_description
1 polymer ?
#
loop_
_entity_poly.entity_id
_entity_poly.type
_entity_poly.pdbx_seq_one_letter_code
_entity_poly.pdbx_strand_id
1 'polypeptide(L)' 'MVYLIYILTILIGLYAFLTNFSSLIVIGFPDNQLKLSKFMVSLFPTVIGLFMIYFGTTSLISLLKKKNKS' A
#
# COMPACT_ATOMS: atom_id res chain seq x y z
N MET A 1 -11.62 17.05 8.72
CA MET A 1 -10.20 16.80 9.02
C MET A 1 -9.85 15.32 9.03
N VAL A 2 -10.56 14.48 9.80
CA VAL A 2 -10.26 13.04 9.93
C VAL A 2 -10.36 12.26 8.60
N TYR A 3 -11.39 12.52 7.78
CA TYR A 3 -11.53 11.87 6.45
C TYR A 3 -10.36 12.17 5.50
N LEU A 4 -9.82 13.39 5.54
CA LEU A 4 -8.67 13.81 4.71
C LEU A 4 -7.42 13.01 5.05
N ILE A 5 -7.20 12.68 6.33
CA ILE A 5 -6.07 11.86 6.78
C ILE A 5 -6.16 10.46 6.17
N TYR A 6 -7.34 9.83 6.22
CA TYR A 6 -7.51 8.49 5.64
C TYR A 6 -7.38 8.48 4.12
N ILE A 7 -7.91 9.51 3.43
CA ILE A 7 -7.71 9.66 1.99
C ILE A 7 -6.21 9.82 1.67
N LEU A 8 -5.48 10.63 2.44
CA LEU A 8 -4.04 10.80 2.26
C LEU A 8 -3.27 9.48 2.49
N THR A 9 -3.63 8.71 3.53
CA THR A 9 -3.04 7.39 3.79
C THR A 9 -3.26 6.44 2.61
N ILE A 10 -4.46 6.45 2.02
CA ILE A 10 -4.75 5.62 0.83
C ILE A 10 -3.89 6.06 -0.35
N LEU A 11 -3.75 7.37 -0.60
CA LEU A 11 -2.93 7.91 -1.69
C LEU A 11 -1.45 7.57 -1.52
N ILE A 12 -0.90 7.68 -0.31
CA ILE A 12 0.48 7.29 0.00
C ILE A 12 0.67 5.79 -0.21
N GLY A 13 -0.28 4.95 0.25
CA GLY A 13 -0.23 3.52 0.04
C GLY A 13 -0.28 3.12 -1.44
N LEU A 14 -1.13 3.77 -2.23
CA LEU A 14 -1.20 3.62 -3.69
C LEU A 14 0.11 4.00 -4.37
N TYR A 15 0.70 5.13 -3.98
CA TYR A 15 1.98 5.57 -4.51
C TYR A 15 3.09 4.54 -4.23
N ALA A 16 3.22 4.09 -2.98
CA ALA A 16 4.21 3.10 -2.59
C ALA A 16 4.03 1.76 -3.33
N PHE A 17 2.77 1.33 -3.50
CA PHE A 17 2.45 0.13 -4.26
C PHE A 17 2.85 0.27 -5.73
N LEU A 18 2.35 1.29 -6.43
CA LEU A 18 2.55 1.45 -7.87
C LEU A 18 4.02 1.66 -8.25
N THR A 19 4.78 2.36 -7.42
CA THR A 19 6.21 2.64 -7.66
C THR A 19 7.08 1.40 -7.54
N ASN A 20 6.73 0.44 -6.68
CA ASN A 20 7.55 -0.74 -6.38
C ASN A 20 6.97 -2.05 -6.95
N PHE A 21 5.70 -2.07 -7.35
CA PHE A 21 5.08 -3.26 -7.91
C PHE A 21 5.66 -3.63 -9.27
N SER A 22 5.95 -2.64 -10.11
CA SER A 22 6.57 -2.86 -11.43
C SER A 22 7.95 -3.53 -11.31
N SER A 23 8.78 -3.07 -10.36
CA SER A 23 10.10 -3.68 -10.15
C SER A 23 10.00 -5.13 -9.68
N LEU A 24 8.99 -5.52 -8.89
CA LEU A 24 8.77 -6.92 -8.51
C LEU A 24 8.46 -7.81 -9.72
N ILE A 25 7.64 -7.32 -10.65
CA ILE A 25 7.31 -8.07 -11.88
C ILE A 25 8.56 -8.24 -12.75
N VAL A 26 9.36 -7.19 -12.89
CA VAL A 26 10.57 -7.20 -13.72
C VAL A 26 11.69 -8.05 -13.12
N ILE A 27 11.87 -8.03 -11.80
CA ILE A 27 12.90 -8.83 -11.12
C ILE A 27 12.59 -10.33 -11.21
N GLY A 28 11.30 -10.71 -11.18
CA GLY A 28 10.88 -12.10 -11.22
C GLY A 28 11.35 -12.90 -9.99
N PHE A 29 11.41 -14.23 -10.11
CA PHE A 29 11.95 -15.07 -9.04
C PHE A 29 13.47 -14.89 -8.93
N PRO A 30 13.99 -14.51 -7.75
CA PRO A 30 15.41 -14.25 -7.59
C PRO A 30 16.23 -15.55 -7.65
N ASP A 31 17.17 -15.60 -8.58
CA ASP A 31 18.13 -16.68 -8.83
C ASP A 31 19.51 -16.41 -8.21
N ASN A 32 19.75 -15.20 -7.68
CA ASN A 32 20.99 -14.84 -6.99
C ASN A 32 20.76 -13.83 -5.85
N GLN A 33 21.80 -13.66 -5.01
CA GLN A 33 21.74 -12.80 -3.82
C GLN A 33 21.49 -11.32 -4.15
N LEU A 34 21.97 -10.83 -5.31
CA LEU A 34 21.80 -9.45 -5.75
C LEU A 34 20.36 -9.16 -6.19
N LYS A 35 19.71 -10.09 -6.87
CA LYS A 35 18.30 -9.98 -7.25
C LYS A 35 17.40 -10.19 -6.05
N LEU A 36 17.76 -11.08 -5.11
CA LEU A 36 17.01 -11.28 -3.87
C LEU A 36 16.95 -9.99 -3.04
N SER A 37 18.08 -9.28 -2.89
CA SER A 37 18.10 -8.02 -2.15
C SER A 37 17.24 -6.95 -2.83
N LYS A 38 17.35 -6.81 -4.15
CA LYS A 38 16.48 -5.89 -4.93
C LYS A 38 15.01 -6.27 -4.83
N PHE A 39 14.69 -7.56 -4.89
CA PHE A 39 13.34 -8.07 -4.73
C PHE A 39 12.78 -7.69 -3.37
N MET A 40 13.51 -7.93 -2.28
CA MET A 40 13.09 -7.57 -0.93
C MET A 40 12.89 -6.06 -0.77
N VAL A 41 13.79 -5.24 -1.30
CA VAL A 41 13.69 -3.77 -1.26
C VAL A 41 12.43 -3.26 -1.96
N SER A 42 11.95 -3.93 -3.01
CA SER A 42 10.68 -3.59 -3.64
C SER A 42 9.48 -4.27 -2.97
N LEU A 43 9.63 -5.48 -2.42
CA LEU A 43 8.55 -6.25 -1.81
C LEU A 43 7.98 -5.56 -0.58
N PHE A 44 8.87 -5.10 0.33
CA PHE A 44 8.46 -4.42 1.56
C PHE A 44 7.56 -3.21 1.30
N PRO A 45 7.95 -2.20 0.51
CA PRO A 45 7.10 -1.04 0.25
C PRO A 45 5.82 -1.39 -0.50
N THR A 46 5.81 -2.40 -1.38
CA THR A 46 4.58 -2.88 -2.02
C THR A 46 3.60 -3.46 -1.00
N VAL A 47 4.07 -4.31 -0.08
CA VAL A 47 3.24 -4.91 0.97
C VAL A 47 2.73 -3.83 1.94
N ILE A 48 3.60 -2.92 2.38
CA ILE A 48 3.22 -1.80 3.25
C ILE A 48 2.18 -0.91 2.56
N GLY A 49 2.35 -0.63 1.27
CA GLY A 49 1.40 0.13 0.48
C GLY A 49 0.01 -0.50 0.46
N LEU A 50 -0.07 -1.82 0.23
CA LEU A 50 -1.33 -2.58 0.29
C LEU A 50 -1.99 -2.49 1.68
N PHE A 51 -1.22 -2.63 2.75
CA PHE A 51 -1.74 -2.49 4.11
C PHE A 51 -2.28 -1.08 4.37
N MET A 52 -1.57 -0.04 3.95
CA MET A 52 -2.03 1.35 4.08
C MET A 52 -3.35 1.60 3.33
N ILE A 53 -3.47 1.07 2.10
CA ILE A 53 -4.72 1.16 1.33
C ILE A 53 -5.85 0.42 2.06
N TYR A 54 -5.61 -0.81 2.52
CA TYR A 54 -6.60 -1.61 3.23
C TYR A 54 -7.08 -0.94 4.53
N PHE A 55 -6.16 -0.52 5.40
CA PHE A 55 -6.52 0.14 6.65
C PHE A 55 -7.14 1.52 6.43
N GLY A 56 -6.64 2.28 5.45
CA GLY A 56 -7.19 3.57 5.08
C GLY A 56 -8.62 3.46 4.58
N THR A 57 -8.89 2.55 3.65
CA THR A 57 -10.24 2.33 3.08
C THR A 57 -11.22 1.79 4.11
N THR A 58 -10.84 0.77 4.89
CA THR A 58 -11.71 0.20 5.95
C THR A 58 -12.07 1.24 7.01
N SER A 59 -11.11 2.07 7.44
CA SER A 59 -11.36 3.14 8.40
C SER A 59 -12.26 4.23 7.82
N LEU A 60 -12.04 4.64 6.57
CA LEU A 60 -12.88 5.62 5.87
C LEU A 60 -14.33 5.11 5.75
N ILE A 61 -14.51 3.87 5.31
CA ILE A 61 -15.83 3.24 5.18
C ILE A 61 -16.53 3.15 6.54
N SER A 62 -15.81 2.76 7.59
CA SER A 62 -16.35 2.70 8.96
C SER A 62 -16.87 4.06 9.41
N LEU A 63 -16.10 5.14 9.18
CA LEU A 63 -16.51 6.50 9.52
C LEU A 63 -17.72 6.99 8.71
N LEU A 64 -17.79 6.64 7.43
CA LEU A 64 -18.96 6.97 6.58
C LEU A 64 -20.21 6.23 7.06
N LYS A 65 -20.10 4.94 7.39
CA LYS A 65 -21.20 4.15 7.95
C LYS A 65 -21.66 4.66 9.31
N LYS A 66 -20.73 5.10 10.16
CA LYS A 66 -21.05 5.66 11.49
C LYS A 66 -21.79 6.99 11.38
N LYS A 67 -21.46 7.81 10.39
CA LYS A 67 -22.17 9.07 10.10
C LYS A 67 -23.62 8.84 9.63
N ASN A 68 -23.88 7.80 8.83
CA ASN A 68 -25.23 7.50 8.32
C ASN A 68 -26.16 6.82 9.35
N LYS A 69 -25.64 6.40 10.51
CA LYS A 69 -26.42 5.78 11.59
C LYS A 69 -26.80 6.77 12.71
N SER A 70 -26.35 8.02 12.61
CA SER A 70 -26.66 9.12 13.52
C SER A 70 -27.59 10.11 12.84
#